data_AF-A0A8D8TWM7-F1
#
_entry.id   AF-A0A8D8TWM7-F1
#
_cell.length_a   1.000
_cell.length_b   1.000
_cell.length_c   1.000
_cell.angle_alpha   90.00
_cell.angle_beta   90.00
_cell.angle_gamma   90.00
#
_symmetry.space_group_name_H-M   'P 1'
#
loop_
_entity.id
_entity.type
_entity.pdbx_description
1 polymer ?
#
loop_
_entity_poly.entity_id
_entity_poly.type
_entity_poly.pdbx_seq_one_letter_code
_entity_poly.pdbx_strand_id
1 'polypeptide(L)'
;MGRRKQKSSESLACNGDSSESGRSRDASQAPEKKTCAHINRAVDQPDVRKHFKNPTTNSLKCSECDSQDLWVCLKCGVSVCVTEHAVKHEQKPRSDLHCMMVAIDKWTVWCYKCNGGVQVDASKKLKSMVDYVQTHFDKVPTSLPAVSSGAIPLGPPPPPLPPCDKQESSNASSNSNVKKKGVMPPKVPPPQPCKIKGLSNLGNTCFFNSVLQCLAQTPNLVEYLNELKEGGEEFTMPPIDEGDNELKGTLSGWGPLTEQLARSLAEIRSGGNAVHSPRPLLEELRKKCPQFKGYEQHDSHELLRELLYAVRTEDIKRYQKEILLKLFNTTKVSPDKLKDEEKAKVKKLGQKLSEIVNTKPIDVFQGKTECVHECQDCNHRTRKIEPFMDLSLPVLSEKVIVRETNLSSWT
;
A
#
# COMPACT_ATOMS: atom_id res chain seq x y z
N MET A 1 -24.75 63.95 -28.55
CA MET A 1 -25.63 64.03 -29.74
C MET A 1 -25.09 63.03 -30.75
N GLY A 2 -25.70 61.92 -31.15
CA GLY A 2 -27.05 61.42 -31.11
C GLY A 2 -27.29 60.74 -32.46
N ARG A 3 -27.42 59.40 -32.51
CA ARG A 3 -28.37 58.67 -33.37
C ARG A 3 -28.25 57.15 -33.22
N ARG A 4 -29.33 56.57 -32.69
CA ARG A 4 -29.75 55.17 -32.80
C ARG A 4 -30.01 54.79 -34.27
N LYS A 5 -29.88 53.49 -34.59
CA LYS A 5 -30.96 52.72 -35.22
C LYS A 5 -30.85 51.21 -34.94
N GLN A 6 -31.95 50.67 -34.40
CA GLN A 6 -32.40 49.27 -34.42
C GLN A 6 -32.55 48.77 -35.88
N LYS A 7 -32.82 47.54 -36.29
CA LYS A 7 -33.36 46.23 -35.81
C LYS A 7 -33.05 45.29 -37.01
N SER A 8 -32.86 43.97 -36.91
CA SER A 8 -33.97 43.01 -36.90
C SER A 8 -33.43 41.57 -36.80
N SER A 9 -34.15 40.78 -36.01
CA SER A 9 -34.20 39.32 -35.97
C SER A 9 -34.70 38.71 -37.28
N GLU A 10 -34.24 37.51 -37.62
CA GLU A 10 -35.11 36.34 -37.83
C GLU A 10 -34.32 35.03 -37.98
N SER A 11 -34.88 34.01 -37.34
CA SER A 11 -34.49 32.62 -37.19
C SER A 11 -34.79 31.78 -38.42
N LEU A 12 -34.03 30.70 -38.67
CA LEU A 12 -34.57 29.40 -39.12
C LEU A 12 -33.51 28.28 -39.02
N ALA A 13 -33.90 27.19 -38.35
CA ALA A 13 -33.33 25.84 -38.43
C ALA A 13 -33.56 25.27 -39.86
N CYS A 14 -33.09 24.11 -40.32
CA CYS A 14 -32.66 22.85 -39.73
C CYS A 14 -31.98 22.00 -40.84
N ASN A 15 -31.35 20.91 -40.41
CA ASN A 15 -30.52 19.94 -41.14
C ASN A 15 -31.18 19.16 -42.30
N GLY A 16 -30.31 18.58 -43.15
CA GLY A 16 -30.51 17.34 -43.91
C GLY A 16 -29.61 17.32 -45.15
N ASP A 17 -28.49 16.60 -45.21
CA ASP A 17 -28.27 15.14 -45.34
C ASP A 17 -27.65 14.88 -46.74
N SER A 18 -26.56 14.13 -46.82
CA SER A 18 -26.04 13.51 -48.06
C SER A 18 -24.95 12.49 -47.76
N SER A 19 -25.15 11.31 -48.34
CA SER A 19 -24.52 10.02 -48.12
C SER A 19 -23.38 9.69 -49.10
N GLU A 20 -22.51 8.74 -48.68
CA GLU A 20 -21.73 7.74 -49.47
C GLU A 20 -20.66 8.23 -50.48
N SER A 21 -19.53 7.58 -50.77
CA SER A 21 -18.87 6.31 -50.37
C SER A 21 -17.43 6.29 -50.96
N GLY A 22 -16.52 5.48 -50.40
CA GLY A 22 -15.57 4.69 -51.21
C GLY A 22 -14.05 4.97 -51.16
N ARG A 23 -13.33 3.98 -50.60
CA ARG A 23 -12.09 3.31 -51.07
C ARG A 23 -10.83 3.41 -50.17
N SER A 24 -10.42 2.22 -49.74
CA SER A 24 -9.20 1.88 -49.00
C SER A 24 -7.90 2.28 -49.69
N ARG A 25 -6.87 2.59 -48.89
CA ARG A 25 -5.49 2.17 -49.09
C ARG A 25 -4.72 2.25 -47.76
N ASP A 26 -4.04 1.15 -47.47
CA ASP A 26 -3.12 0.92 -46.37
C ASP A 26 -1.90 1.84 -46.49
N ALA A 27 -1.46 2.42 -45.37
CA ALA A 27 -0.14 3.02 -45.22
C ALA A 27 0.22 3.05 -43.74
N SER A 28 1.08 2.11 -43.36
CA SER A 28 1.80 2.08 -42.11
C SER A 28 2.51 3.42 -41.88
N GLN A 29 2.00 4.23 -40.94
CA GLN A 29 2.65 5.45 -40.48
C GLN A 29 2.99 5.31 -39.00
N ALA A 30 4.26 5.53 -38.68
CA ALA A 30 4.77 5.68 -37.32
C ALA A 30 3.96 6.73 -36.55
N PRO A 31 3.82 6.62 -35.21
CA PRO A 31 2.96 7.51 -34.45
C PRO A 31 3.49 8.96 -34.53
N GLU A 32 2.76 9.81 -35.24
CA GLU A 32 2.94 11.26 -35.21
C GLU A 32 2.90 11.74 -33.75
N LYS A 33 3.90 12.52 -33.34
CA LYS A 33 3.98 13.15 -32.01
C LYS A 33 2.81 14.12 -31.85
N LYS A 34 1.67 13.65 -31.34
CA LYS A 34 0.50 14.48 -31.03
C LYS A 34 0.84 15.43 -29.89
N THR A 35 1.10 16.69 -30.22
CA THR A 35 1.23 17.78 -29.24
C THR A 35 -0.14 18.18 -28.71
N CYS A 36 -0.30 18.36 -27.40
CA CYS A 36 -1.57 18.75 -26.80
C CYS A 36 -1.97 20.19 -27.20
N ALA A 37 -3.17 20.36 -27.77
CA ALA A 37 -3.69 21.67 -28.21
C ALA A 37 -3.91 22.66 -27.05
N HIS A 38 -4.01 22.18 -25.81
CA HIS A 38 -4.28 23.01 -24.63
C HIS A 38 -3.03 23.71 -24.07
N ILE A 39 -1.81 23.33 -24.49
CA ILE A 39 -0.55 23.85 -23.95
C ILE A 39 -0.50 25.39 -23.97
N ASN A 40 -0.90 26.00 -25.08
CA ASN A 40 -0.79 27.45 -25.23
C ASN A 40 -1.71 28.23 -24.29
N ARG A 41 -2.90 27.68 -23.98
CA ARG A 41 -3.92 28.32 -23.13
C ARG A 41 -3.81 27.96 -21.65
N ALA A 42 -3.27 26.78 -21.34
CA ALA A 42 -3.22 26.23 -19.99
C ALA A 42 -1.86 26.41 -19.28
N VAL A 43 -0.83 26.89 -19.98
CA VAL A 43 0.50 27.19 -19.41
C VAL A 43 0.71 28.71 -19.37
N ASP A 44 0.96 29.25 -18.18
CA ASP A 44 1.13 30.69 -17.94
C ASP A 44 2.27 30.97 -16.95
N GLN A 45 3.42 31.35 -17.52
CA GLN A 45 4.63 31.53 -16.74
C GLN A 45 4.60 32.77 -15.81
N PRO A 46 4.08 33.94 -16.22
CA PRO A 46 3.87 35.08 -15.31
C PRO A 46 3.10 34.75 -14.04
N ASP A 47 1.93 34.10 -14.16
CA ASP A 47 1.05 33.83 -13.01
C ASP A 47 1.66 32.81 -12.05
N VAL A 48 2.25 31.75 -12.59
CA VAL A 48 2.96 30.76 -11.77
C VAL A 48 4.16 31.39 -11.06
N ARG A 49 4.94 32.25 -11.75
CA ARG A 49 6.05 32.99 -11.13
C ARG A 49 5.59 33.89 -10.00
N LYS A 50 4.45 34.57 -10.18
CA LYS A 50 3.84 35.42 -9.15
C LYS A 50 3.42 34.60 -7.92
N HIS A 51 2.89 33.40 -8.13
CA HIS A 51 2.50 32.48 -7.06
C HIS A 51 3.69 32.06 -6.19
N PHE A 52 4.78 31.59 -6.81
CA PHE A 52 5.98 31.13 -6.10
C PHE A 52 6.79 32.26 -5.44
N LYS A 53 6.66 33.50 -5.90
CA LYS A 53 7.31 34.67 -5.26
C LYS A 53 6.60 35.14 -3.99
N ASN A 54 5.34 34.75 -3.78
CA ASN A 54 4.57 35.19 -2.63
C ASN A 54 4.75 34.23 -1.44
N PRO A 55 5.37 34.65 -0.33
CA PRO A 55 5.67 33.78 0.82
C PRO A 55 4.43 33.22 1.51
N THR A 56 3.25 33.84 1.35
CA THR A 56 1.99 33.36 1.94
C THR A 56 1.32 32.24 1.16
N THR A 57 1.61 32.12 -0.15
CA THR A 57 1.05 31.08 -1.03
C THR A 57 2.08 30.03 -1.44
N ASN A 58 3.36 30.23 -1.09
CA ASN A 58 4.47 29.33 -1.39
C ASN A 58 4.56 28.12 -0.43
N SER A 59 3.45 27.74 0.22
CA SER A 59 3.42 26.52 1.01
C SER A 59 3.45 25.31 0.05
N LEU A 60 4.52 24.51 0.09
CA LEU A 60 4.60 23.18 -0.55
C LEU A 60 3.66 22.18 0.15
N LYS A 61 2.38 22.53 0.22
CA LYS A 61 1.29 21.76 0.79
C LYS A 61 0.07 21.93 -0.11
N CYS A 62 -0.84 20.97 -0.09
CA CYS A 62 -2.06 21.12 -0.86
C CYS A 62 -2.87 22.29 -0.28
N SER A 63 -3.41 23.15 -1.16
CA SER A 63 -4.18 24.32 -0.76
C SER A 63 -5.47 23.98 0.01
N GLU A 64 -5.90 22.71 0.00
CA GLU A 64 -7.17 22.25 0.57
C GLU A 64 -6.98 21.08 1.58
N CYS A 65 -5.80 20.45 1.68
CA CYS A 65 -5.52 19.36 2.63
C CYS A 65 -4.02 19.13 2.91
N ASP A 66 -3.70 18.20 3.82
CA ASP A 66 -2.31 17.82 4.19
C ASP A 66 -1.76 16.60 3.41
N SER A 67 -2.15 16.41 2.14
CA SER A 67 -1.62 15.32 1.30
C SER A 67 -0.23 15.64 0.75
N GLN A 68 0.62 14.61 0.62
CA GLN A 68 2.00 14.70 0.13
C GLN A 68 2.13 14.49 -1.40
N ASP A 69 1.12 13.93 -2.06
CA ASP A 69 1.10 13.74 -3.52
C ASP A 69 0.59 15.03 -4.21
N LEU A 70 1.52 15.95 -4.45
CA LEU A 70 1.21 17.30 -4.93
C LEU A 70 1.38 17.46 -6.44
N TRP A 71 0.41 18.09 -7.05
CA TRP A 71 0.41 18.51 -8.45
C TRP A 71 0.30 20.03 -8.51
N VAL A 72 1.10 20.64 -9.38
CA VAL A 72 1.14 22.10 -9.56
C VAL A 72 0.40 22.48 -10.83
N CYS A 73 -0.53 23.43 -10.71
CA CYS A 73 -1.24 23.98 -11.86
C CYS A 73 -0.32 24.88 -12.69
N LEU A 74 -0.14 24.52 -13.96
CA LEU A 74 0.73 25.26 -14.89
C LEU A 74 0.14 26.61 -15.35
N LYS A 75 -1.11 26.90 -14.97
CA LYS A 75 -1.79 28.18 -15.24
C LYS A 75 -1.66 29.17 -14.08
N CYS A 76 -1.67 28.72 -12.83
CA CYS A 76 -1.72 29.63 -11.68
C CYS A 76 -0.77 29.31 -10.52
N GLY A 77 -0.03 28.21 -10.59
CA GLY A 77 0.97 27.82 -9.60
C GLY A 77 0.43 27.16 -8.34
N VAL A 78 -0.89 27.03 -8.19
CA VAL A 78 -1.51 26.39 -7.02
C VAL A 78 -1.15 24.90 -6.96
N SER A 79 -0.70 24.46 -5.79
CA SER A 79 -0.40 23.06 -5.46
C SER A 79 -1.64 22.36 -4.90
N VAL A 80 -2.05 21.24 -5.51
CA VAL A 80 -3.27 20.47 -5.21
C VAL A 80 -2.97 18.97 -5.22
N CYS A 81 -3.67 18.17 -4.41
CA CYS A 81 -3.47 16.72 -4.41
C CYS A 81 -4.22 16.00 -5.55
N VAL A 82 -3.67 14.88 -6.01
CA VAL A 82 -4.15 14.13 -7.19
C VAL A 82 -5.57 13.57 -7.02
N THR A 83 -5.86 13.05 -5.83
CA THR A 83 -7.02 12.18 -5.58
C THR A 83 -8.36 12.89 -5.75
N GLU A 84 -8.45 14.17 -5.35
CA GLU A 84 -9.69 14.93 -5.45
C GLU A 84 -9.49 16.41 -5.80
N HIS A 85 -8.47 17.08 -5.23
CA HIS A 85 -8.34 18.53 -5.34
C HIS A 85 -7.85 18.99 -6.71
N ALA A 86 -7.06 18.19 -7.44
CA ALA A 86 -6.67 18.51 -8.81
C ALA A 86 -7.88 18.54 -9.77
N VAL A 87 -8.81 17.60 -9.59
CA VAL A 87 -10.07 17.55 -10.37
C VAL A 87 -10.99 18.72 -9.99
N LYS A 88 -11.21 18.96 -8.70
CA LYS A 88 -12.02 20.10 -8.22
C LYS A 88 -11.43 21.44 -8.67
N HIS A 89 -10.10 21.56 -8.68
CA HIS A 89 -9.40 22.75 -9.16
C HIS A 89 -9.66 22.99 -10.64
N GLU A 90 -9.62 21.96 -11.49
CA GLU A 90 -9.91 22.10 -12.93
C GLU A 90 -11.37 22.50 -13.19
N GLN A 91 -12.30 21.91 -12.44
CA GLN A 91 -13.74 22.12 -12.61
C GLN A 91 -14.25 23.46 -12.08
N LYS A 92 -13.45 24.18 -11.27
CA LYS A 92 -13.83 25.48 -10.74
C LYS A 92 -13.99 26.49 -11.88
N PRO A 93 -15.18 27.11 -12.07
CA PRO A 93 -15.41 28.02 -13.18
C PRO A 93 -14.53 29.26 -13.04
N ARG A 94 -13.69 29.49 -14.06
CA ARG A 94 -12.77 30.63 -14.19
C ARG A 94 -12.78 31.14 -15.63
N SER A 95 -12.35 32.39 -15.84
CA SER A 95 -12.06 32.94 -17.17
C SER A 95 -10.95 32.18 -17.90
N ASP A 96 -10.03 31.61 -17.13
CA ASP A 96 -8.80 30.98 -17.58
C ASP A 96 -8.86 29.45 -17.53
N LEU A 97 -8.10 28.79 -18.42
CA LEU A 97 -8.14 27.34 -18.61
C LEU A 97 -7.12 26.61 -17.72
N HIS A 98 -7.57 26.11 -16.55
CA HIS A 98 -6.73 25.42 -15.57
C HIS A 98 -6.77 23.89 -15.75
N CYS A 99 -6.36 23.41 -16.93
CA CYS A 99 -6.49 21.98 -17.28
C CYS A 99 -5.17 21.21 -17.35
N MET A 100 -4.03 21.87 -17.14
CA MET A 100 -2.70 21.23 -17.17
C MET A 100 -2.01 21.32 -15.82
N MET A 101 -1.55 20.16 -15.34
CA MET A 101 -0.89 20.01 -14.06
C MET A 101 0.43 19.26 -14.26
N VAL A 102 1.43 19.57 -13.43
CA VAL A 102 2.68 18.83 -13.34
C VAL A 102 2.77 18.13 -11.98
N ALA A 103 3.11 16.85 -11.99
CA ALA A 103 3.40 16.08 -10.78
C ALA A 103 4.82 16.43 -10.29
N ILE A 104 4.98 16.82 -9.03
CA ILE A 104 6.29 17.25 -8.50
C ILE A 104 7.24 16.09 -8.19
N ASP A 105 6.71 14.87 -8.07
CA ASP A 105 7.46 13.65 -7.78
C ASP A 105 8.12 13.06 -9.04
N LYS A 106 7.38 13.07 -10.15
CA LYS A 106 7.74 12.39 -11.40
C LYS A 106 7.95 13.34 -12.57
N TRP A 107 7.70 14.64 -12.38
CA TRP A 107 7.76 15.68 -13.43
C TRP A 107 6.92 15.34 -14.66
N THR A 108 5.87 14.53 -14.47
CA THR A 108 4.93 14.17 -15.54
C THR A 108 3.83 15.22 -15.64
N VAL A 109 3.43 15.53 -16.87
CA VAL A 109 2.39 16.52 -17.14
C VAL A 109 1.13 15.81 -17.56
N TRP A 110 0.00 16.18 -16.96
CA TRP A 110 -1.31 15.67 -17.29
C TRP A 110 -2.22 16.79 -17.83
N CYS A 111 -3.00 16.49 -18.85
CA CYS A 111 -4.04 17.38 -19.34
C CYS A 111 -5.43 16.77 -19.10
N TYR A 112 -6.24 17.42 -18.27
CA TYR A 112 -7.58 16.98 -17.91
C TYR A 112 -8.59 17.09 -19.06
N LYS A 113 -8.39 18.02 -20.02
CA LYS A 113 -9.23 18.11 -21.22
C LYS A 113 -8.94 17.01 -22.25
N CYS A 114 -7.69 16.55 -22.32
CA CYS A 114 -7.29 15.42 -23.18
C CYS A 114 -7.40 14.06 -22.47
N ASN A 115 -7.63 14.07 -21.16
CA ASN A 115 -7.62 12.90 -20.29
C ASN A 115 -6.38 12.00 -20.52
N GLY A 116 -5.21 12.61 -20.60
CA GLY A 116 -3.97 11.90 -20.92
C GLY A 116 -2.70 12.65 -20.58
N GLY A 117 -1.61 11.90 -20.51
CA GLY A 117 -0.26 12.43 -20.29
C GLY A 117 0.21 13.27 -21.48
N VAL A 118 0.87 14.40 -21.18
CA VAL A 118 1.47 15.30 -22.15
C VAL A 118 2.99 15.21 -22.01
N GLN A 119 3.67 14.94 -23.12
CA GLN A 119 5.14 14.91 -23.14
C GLN A 119 5.69 16.32 -22.83
N VAL A 120 6.62 16.43 -21.88
CA VAL A 120 7.22 17.72 -21.46
C VAL A 120 7.93 18.39 -22.63
N ASP A 121 8.63 17.59 -23.45
CA ASP A 121 9.33 18.05 -24.65
C ASP A 121 8.39 18.38 -25.85
N ALA A 122 7.07 18.26 -25.68
CA ALA A 122 6.11 18.60 -26.73
C ALA A 122 6.09 20.10 -27.09
N SER A 123 6.58 20.97 -26.19
CA SER A 123 6.66 22.41 -26.44
C SER A 123 7.77 23.05 -25.61
N LYS A 124 8.54 23.97 -26.21
CA LYS A 124 9.55 24.78 -25.51
C LYS A 124 8.94 25.56 -24.33
N LYS A 125 7.70 26.03 -24.49
CA LYS A 125 6.95 26.75 -23.44
C LYS A 125 6.65 25.85 -22.24
N LEU A 126 6.25 24.60 -22.51
CA LEU A 126 5.96 23.63 -21.47
C LEU A 126 7.23 23.20 -20.73
N LYS A 127 8.28 22.86 -21.48
CA LYS A 127 9.58 22.49 -20.92
C LYS A 127 10.15 23.58 -20.01
N SER A 128 10.21 24.83 -20.48
CA SER A 128 10.69 25.96 -19.66
C SER A 128 9.84 26.19 -18.40
N MET A 129 8.55 25.87 -18.43
CA MET A 129 7.69 25.97 -17.26
C MET A 129 7.97 24.85 -16.25
N VAL A 130 8.11 23.60 -16.71
CA VAL A 130 8.44 22.46 -15.85
C VAL A 130 9.82 22.66 -15.22
N ASP A 131 10.83 23.06 -16.00
CA ASP A 131 12.18 23.39 -15.50
C ASP A 131 12.12 24.48 -14.41
N TYR A 132 11.30 25.52 -14.61
CA TYR A 132 11.12 26.58 -13.62
C TYR A 132 10.51 26.05 -12.31
N VAL A 133 9.45 25.24 -12.39
CA VAL A 133 8.84 24.63 -11.20
C VAL A 133 9.86 23.72 -10.52
N GLN A 134 10.59 22.89 -11.28
CA GLN A 134 11.63 22.00 -10.75
C GLN A 134 12.70 22.76 -9.96
N THR A 135 13.24 23.86 -10.50
CA THR A 135 14.22 24.68 -9.76
C THR A 135 13.68 25.32 -8.47
N HIS A 136 12.36 25.45 -8.29
CA HIS A 136 11.76 25.94 -7.04
C HIS A 136 11.68 24.86 -5.98
N PHE A 137 11.43 23.62 -6.36
CA PHE A 137 11.40 22.49 -5.43
C PHE A 137 12.83 22.01 -5.08
N ASP A 138 13.80 22.17 -5.99
CA ASP A 138 15.22 21.85 -5.76
C ASP A 138 15.96 22.91 -4.90
N LYS A 139 15.45 24.15 -4.80
CA LYS A 139 16.07 25.25 -4.02
C LYS A 139 15.54 25.38 -2.58
N VAL A 140 14.40 24.75 -2.27
CA VAL A 140 13.93 24.61 -0.90
C VAL A 140 14.73 23.48 -0.26
N PRO A 141 15.37 23.66 0.92
CA PRO A 141 16.04 22.57 1.61
C PRO A 141 15.00 21.54 2.02
N THR A 142 14.77 20.58 1.14
CA THR A 142 13.96 19.40 1.40
C THR A 142 14.96 18.26 1.44
N SER A 143 15.22 17.76 2.64
CA SER A 143 15.82 16.45 2.84
C SER A 143 15.06 15.43 2.00
N LEU A 144 15.72 14.86 0.97
CA LEU A 144 15.63 13.48 0.44
C LEU A 144 16.36 13.42 -0.93
N PRO A 145 17.26 12.45 -1.17
CA PRO A 145 18.00 12.35 -2.43
C PRO A 145 17.22 11.61 -3.53
N ALA A 146 17.34 12.14 -4.75
CA ALA A 146 16.91 11.52 -6.00
C ALA A 146 17.79 10.30 -6.35
N VAL A 147 17.18 9.21 -6.84
CA VAL A 147 17.90 8.09 -7.47
C VAL A 147 17.73 8.16 -8.98
N SER A 148 18.86 8.18 -9.67
CA SER A 148 18.98 8.14 -11.13
C SER A 148 18.45 6.83 -11.70
N SER A 149 17.68 6.94 -12.79
CA SER A 149 17.04 5.85 -13.50
C SER A 149 18.05 4.92 -14.20
N GLY A 150 18.15 3.68 -13.73
CA GLY A 150 18.50 2.51 -14.55
C GLY A 150 17.21 1.75 -14.84
N ALA A 151 16.74 1.80 -16.09
CA ALA A 151 15.47 1.21 -16.50
C ALA A 151 15.51 -0.32 -16.51
N ILE A 152 14.60 -0.96 -15.78
CA ILE A 152 14.11 -2.31 -16.10
C ILE A 152 12.67 -2.13 -16.62
N PRO A 153 12.33 -2.59 -17.83
CA PRO A 153 10.99 -2.42 -18.35
C PRO A 153 10.01 -3.31 -17.58
N LEU A 154 9.17 -2.71 -16.74
CA LEU A 154 7.96 -3.36 -16.25
C LEU A 154 6.96 -3.40 -17.40
N GLY A 155 6.61 -4.62 -17.82
CA GLY A 155 5.59 -4.88 -18.83
C GLY A 155 4.20 -4.37 -18.43
N PRO A 156 3.21 -4.46 -19.33
CA PRO A 156 1.84 -4.05 -19.04
C PRO A 156 1.27 -4.79 -17.81
N PRO A 157 0.33 -4.17 -17.06
CA PRO A 157 -0.25 -4.77 -15.86
C PRO A 157 -0.91 -6.12 -16.18
N PRO A 158 -0.84 -7.11 -15.26
CA PRO A 158 -1.40 -8.44 -15.49
C PRO A 158 -2.93 -8.38 -15.67
N PRO A 159 -3.51 -9.26 -16.51
CA PRO A 159 -4.96 -9.33 -16.69
C PRO A 159 -5.69 -9.74 -15.41
N PRO A 160 -6.97 -9.36 -15.25
CA PRO A 160 -7.76 -9.65 -14.06
C PRO A 160 -7.87 -11.16 -13.83
N LEU A 161 -7.67 -11.57 -12.58
CA LEU A 161 -7.78 -12.96 -12.12
C LEU A 161 -9.18 -13.55 -12.39
N PRO A 162 -9.28 -14.86 -12.67
CA PRO A 162 -10.57 -15.50 -12.91
C PRO A 162 -11.47 -15.45 -11.66
N PRO A 163 -12.81 -15.44 -11.84
CA PRO A 163 -13.74 -15.45 -10.72
C PRO A 163 -13.61 -16.74 -9.90
N CYS A 164 -13.60 -16.60 -8.57
CA CYS A 164 -13.63 -17.70 -7.63
C CYS A 164 -15.05 -18.29 -7.58
N ASP A 165 -15.21 -19.53 -8.06
CA ASP A 165 -16.46 -20.29 -7.98
C ASP A 165 -16.84 -20.53 -6.52
N LYS A 166 -18.00 -19.99 -6.11
CA LYS A 166 -18.61 -20.36 -4.83
C LYS A 166 -19.40 -21.64 -5.02
N GLN A 167 -18.97 -22.69 -4.31
CA GLN A 167 -19.73 -23.91 -4.09
C GLN A 167 -21.10 -23.59 -3.48
N GLU A 168 -22.15 -24.06 -4.13
CA GLU A 168 -23.51 -24.12 -3.59
C GLU A 168 -23.61 -25.28 -2.59
N SER A 169 -23.88 -24.96 -1.33
CA SER A 169 -24.37 -25.93 -0.35
C SER A 169 -25.88 -25.80 -0.22
N SER A 170 -26.55 -26.89 -0.58
CA SER A 170 -27.97 -27.20 -0.45
C SER A 170 -28.54 -26.95 0.96
N ASN A 171 -29.76 -26.43 1.04
CA ASN A 171 -30.81 -27.01 1.88
C ASN A 171 -32.22 -26.55 1.50
N ALA A 172 -33.14 -27.49 1.65
CA ALA A 172 -34.49 -27.55 1.07
C ALA A 172 -35.61 -26.90 1.92
N SER A 173 -36.80 -26.85 1.30
CA SER A 173 -38.17 -26.72 1.87
C SER A 173 -38.67 -25.28 2.13
N SER A 174 -39.86 -24.79 1.68
CA SER A 174 -41.06 -25.35 1.04
C SER A 174 -41.95 -24.23 0.44
N ASN A 175 -42.70 -24.54 -0.63
CA ASN A 175 -44.04 -24.03 -1.10
C ASN A 175 -44.43 -22.54 -0.87
N SER A 176 -44.97 -21.75 -1.82
CA SER A 176 -45.92 -22.05 -2.92
C SER A 176 -46.18 -20.80 -3.79
N ASN A 177 -46.78 -21.05 -4.96
CA ASN A 177 -47.63 -20.18 -5.79
C ASN A 177 -47.04 -19.28 -6.90
N VAL A 178 -47.53 -19.59 -8.10
CA VAL A 178 -47.29 -19.06 -9.43
C VAL A 178 -47.89 -17.67 -9.62
N LYS A 179 -47.14 -16.76 -10.27
CA LYS A 179 -47.65 -15.86 -11.34
C LYS A 179 -46.51 -15.22 -12.13
N LYS A 180 -46.38 -15.63 -13.39
CA LYS A 180 -45.47 -15.06 -14.41
C LYS A 180 -45.87 -13.61 -14.73
N LYS A 181 -44.94 -12.67 -14.59
CA LYS A 181 -44.87 -11.43 -15.38
C LYS A 181 -43.40 -11.19 -15.77
N GLY A 182 -43.16 -11.00 -17.06
CA GLY A 182 -41.82 -10.86 -17.63
C GLY A 182 -41.11 -9.62 -17.10
N VAL A 183 -39.86 -9.81 -16.68
CA VAL A 183 -38.93 -8.73 -16.32
C VAL A 183 -37.59 -9.07 -16.98
N MET A 184 -37.04 -8.09 -17.69
CA MET A 184 -35.72 -8.14 -18.34
C MET A 184 -34.62 -8.57 -17.35
N PRO A 185 -33.53 -9.21 -17.81
CA PRO A 185 -32.45 -9.61 -16.92
C PRO A 185 -31.82 -8.38 -16.26
N PRO A 186 -31.52 -8.43 -14.95
CA PRO A 186 -30.88 -7.32 -14.26
C PRO A 186 -29.47 -7.14 -14.83
N LYS A 187 -29.18 -5.91 -15.26
CA LYS A 187 -27.87 -5.45 -15.69
C LYS A 187 -26.90 -5.66 -14.52
N VAL A 188 -26.02 -6.66 -14.62
CA VAL A 188 -24.95 -6.88 -13.64
C VAL A 188 -24.13 -5.58 -13.58
N PRO A 189 -24.09 -4.88 -12.42
CA PRO A 189 -23.26 -3.70 -12.31
C PRO A 189 -21.79 -4.10 -12.54
N PRO A 190 -20.98 -3.26 -13.20
CA PRO A 190 -19.56 -3.52 -13.34
C PRO A 190 -18.95 -3.82 -11.96
N PRO A 191 -17.93 -4.70 -11.87
CA PRO A 191 -17.29 -5.04 -10.60
C PRO A 191 -16.84 -3.74 -9.95
N GLN A 192 -17.55 -3.34 -8.89
CA GLN A 192 -17.20 -2.12 -8.20
C GLN A 192 -15.84 -2.37 -7.56
N PRO A 193 -14.87 -1.46 -7.72
CA PRO A 193 -13.63 -1.55 -6.97
C PRO A 193 -14.03 -1.68 -5.49
N CYS A 194 -13.54 -2.72 -4.81
CA CYS A 194 -13.77 -2.90 -3.38
C CYS A 194 -13.46 -1.58 -2.70
N LYS A 195 -14.49 -0.91 -2.18
CA LYS A 195 -14.31 0.39 -1.53
C LYS A 195 -13.45 0.15 -0.30
N ILE A 196 -12.24 0.70 -0.34
CA ILE A 196 -11.29 0.61 0.77
C ILE A 196 -11.89 1.36 1.95
N LYS A 197 -11.92 0.68 3.09
CA LYS A 197 -12.55 1.20 4.31
C LYS A 197 -11.65 2.22 4.98
N GLY A 198 -12.18 3.38 5.34
CA GLY A 198 -11.46 4.34 6.18
C GLY A 198 -11.25 3.79 7.60
N LEU A 199 -10.14 4.17 8.23
CA LEU A 199 -9.87 3.84 9.63
C LEU A 199 -10.01 5.08 10.52
N SER A 200 -10.71 4.95 11.65
CA SER A 200 -10.82 6.02 12.64
C SER A 200 -9.44 6.32 13.21
N ASN A 201 -9.06 7.60 13.24
CA ASN A 201 -7.88 8.03 14.00
C ASN A 201 -8.24 8.10 15.49
N LEU A 202 -7.54 7.33 16.32
CA LEU A 202 -7.77 7.19 17.76
C LEU A 202 -6.82 8.06 18.60
N GLY A 203 -6.21 9.07 17.97
CA GLY A 203 -5.22 9.99 18.54
C GLY A 203 -3.81 9.55 18.17
N ASN A 204 -3.15 10.31 17.27
CA ASN A 204 -1.80 10.01 16.76
C ASN A 204 -1.60 8.59 16.19
N THR A 205 -2.68 7.89 15.82
CA THR A 205 -2.64 6.49 15.35
C THR A 205 -2.42 6.34 13.83
N CYS A 206 -1.94 7.38 13.15
CA CYS A 206 -1.69 7.31 11.70
C CYS A 206 -0.67 6.21 11.34
N PHE A 207 0.38 6.05 12.15
CA PHE A 207 1.37 5.00 11.98
C PHE A 207 0.76 3.60 12.01
N PHE A 208 -0.23 3.40 12.90
CA PHE A 208 -0.98 2.16 13.06
C PHE A 208 -1.99 1.90 11.95
N ASN A 209 -2.74 2.94 11.59
CA ASN A 209 -3.72 2.85 10.51
C ASN A 209 -3.05 2.53 9.17
N SER A 210 -1.89 3.13 8.87
CA SER A 210 -1.11 2.84 7.66
C SER A 210 -0.67 1.37 7.60
N VAL A 211 -0.12 0.84 8.70
CA VAL A 211 0.29 -0.57 8.78
C VAL A 211 -0.90 -1.52 8.58
N LEU A 212 -2.04 -1.25 9.22
CA LEU A 212 -3.23 -2.10 9.06
C LEU A 212 -3.77 -2.12 7.63
N GLN A 213 -3.76 -0.99 6.94
CA GLN A 213 -4.17 -0.93 5.54
C GLN A 213 -3.24 -1.77 4.64
N CYS A 214 -1.93 -1.68 4.87
CA CYS A 214 -0.95 -2.51 4.15
C CYS A 214 -1.16 -4.00 4.43
N LEU A 215 -1.33 -4.39 5.70
CA LEU A 215 -1.56 -5.78 6.09
C LEU A 215 -2.87 -6.33 5.52
N ALA A 216 -3.96 -5.55 5.53
CA ALA A 216 -5.26 -5.98 5.02
C ALA A 216 -5.24 -6.27 3.50
N GLN A 217 -4.36 -5.57 2.78
CA GLN A 217 -4.17 -5.72 1.34
C GLN A 217 -3.06 -6.73 0.98
N THR A 218 -2.36 -7.27 1.98
CA THR A 218 -1.31 -8.28 1.76
C THR A 218 -1.97 -9.60 1.31
N PRO A 219 -1.62 -10.14 0.13
CA PRO A 219 -2.19 -11.39 -0.36
C PRO A 219 -1.98 -12.56 0.60
N ASN A 220 -2.94 -13.48 0.64
CA ASN A 220 -2.93 -14.72 1.45
C ASN A 220 -2.94 -14.53 2.98
N LEU A 221 -2.54 -13.38 3.53
CA LEU A 221 -2.44 -13.16 4.97
C LEU A 221 -3.79 -13.35 5.68
N VAL A 222 -4.86 -12.73 5.16
CA VAL A 222 -6.20 -12.80 5.77
C VAL A 222 -6.81 -14.20 5.60
N GLU A 223 -6.49 -14.91 4.52
CA GLU A 223 -6.91 -16.31 4.35
C GLU A 223 -6.26 -17.20 5.41
N TYR A 224 -4.94 -17.15 5.55
CA TYR A 224 -4.23 -17.92 6.58
C TYR A 224 -4.71 -17.61 8.00
N LEU A 225 -4.99 -16.34 8.30
CA LEU A 225 -5.52 -15.95 9.59
C LEU A 225 -6.94 -16.50 9.84
N ASN A 226 -7.77 -16.65 8.81
CA ASN A 226 -9.12 -17.19 8.95
C ASN A 226 -9.13 -18.72 9.02
N GLU A 227 -8.30 -19.42 8.24
CA GLU A 227 -8.18 -20.88 8.27
C GLU A 227 -7.85 -21.41 9.67
N LEU A 228 -7.02 -20.68 10.40
CA LEU A 228 -6.53 -21.09 11.72
C LEU A 228 -7.33 -20.53 12.89
N LYS A 229 -8.41 -19.79 12.60
CA LYS A 229 -9.19 -19.06 13.61
C LYS A 229 -9.93 -19.99 14.58
N GLU A 230 -10.56 -21.04 14.05
CA GLU A 230 -11.41 -21.94 14.82
C GLU A 230 -10.61 -22.99 15.61
N GLY A 231 -9.29 -23.06 15.39
CA GLY A 231 -8.45 -24.12 15.93
C GLY A 231 -8.69 -25.45 15.22
N GLY A 232 -8.15 -26.55 15.76
CA GLY A 232 -8.31 -27.88 15.17
C GLY A 232 -7.21 -28.28 14.18
N GLU A 233 -6.22 -27.41 13.96
CA GLU A 233 -5.05 -27.74 13.15
C GLU A 233 -4.22 -28.81 13.88
N GLU A 234 -4.13 -29.98 13.26
CA GLU A 234 -3.21 -31.03 13.70
C GLU A 234 -1.78 -30.65 13.32
N PHE A 235 -0.88 -30.77 14.28
CA PHE A 235 0.54 -30.62 14.02
C PHE A 235 1.28 -31.84 14.57
N THR A 236 2.33 -32.22 13.85
CA THR A 236 3.27 -33.26 14.26
C THR A 236 4.60 -32.60 14.56
N MET A 237 5.11 -32.81 15.76
CA MET A 237 6.42 -32.32 16.16
C MET A 237 7.46 -33.44 16.02
N PRO A 238 8.65 -33.14 15.49
CA PRO A 238 9.76 -34.07 15.53
C PRO A 238 10.15 -34.41 16.98
N PRO A 239 10.79 -35.58 17.21
CA PRO A 239 11.26 -36.02 18.51
C PRO A 239 12.16 -35.00 19.22
N ILE A 240 12.02 -34.92 20.54
CA ILE A 240 12.77 -33.97 21.38
C ILE A 240 14.18 -34.49 21.62
N ASP A 241 14.29 -35.77 21.96
CA ASP A 241 15.53 -36.51 22.19
C ASP A 241 15.61 -37.71 21.22
N GLU A 242 16.82 -38.21 20.95
CA GLU A 242 17.03 -39.42 20.15
C GLU A 242 16.43 -40.63 20.90
N GLY A 243 15.23 -41.05 20.51
CA GLY A 243 14.47 -42.14 21.12
C GLY A 243 13.02 -41.81 21.51
N ASP A 244 12.63 -40.54 21.47
CA ASP A 244 11.23 -40.14 21.69
C ASP A 244 10.37 -40.34 20.43
N ASN A 245 9.08 -40.61 20.64
CA ASN A 245 8.10 -40.68 19.55
C ASN A 245 7.70 -39.27 19.08
N GLU A 246 7.26 -39.17 17.82
CA GLU A 246 6.65 -37.96 17.29
C GLU A 246 5.44 -37.53 18.12
N LEU A 247 5.39 -36.25 18.48
CA LEU A 247 4.30 -35.72 19.28
C LEU A 247 3.23 -35.13 18.37
N LYS A 248 2.01 -35.67 18.43
CA LYS A 248 0.84 -35.14 17.72
C LYS A 248 -0.04 -34.33 18.67
N GLY A 249 -0.39 -33.12 18.26
CA GLY A 249 -1.24 -32.22 19.02
C GLY A 249 -2.27 -31.53 18.14
N THR A 250 -3.30 -30.97 18.77
CA THR A 250 -4.32 -30.18 18.09
C THR A 250 -4.26 -28.76 18.64
N LEU A 251 -4.01 -27.78 17.77
CA LEU A 251 -3.88 -26.40 18.23
C LEU A 251 -5.24 -25.81 18.58
N SER A 252 -5.30 -25.08 19.68
CA SER A 252 -6.45 -24.24 20.01
C SER A 252 -6.62 -23.12 18.98
N GLY A 253 -7.73 -22.38 19.00
CA GLY A 253 -7.85 -21.16 18.19
C GLY A 253 -6.78 -20.10 18.50
N TRP A 254 -6.77 -19.03 17.71
CA TRP A 254 -5.86 -17.90 17.90
C TRP A 254 -5.95 -17.30 19.31
N GLY A 255 -4.82 -16.78 19.79
CA GLY A 255 -4.82 -15.95 20.99
C GLY A 255 -5.48 -14.58 20.74
N PRO A 256 -5.73 -13.79 21.80
CA PRO A 256 -6.52 -12.58 21.73
C PRO A 256 -5.98 -11.54 20.74
N LEU A 257 -4.65 -11.38 20.61
CA LEU A 257 -4.09 -10.38 19.69
C LEU A 257 -4.31 -10.81 18.24
N THR A 258 -3.92 -12.03 17.90
CA THR A 258 -3.98 -12.58 16.53
C THR A 258 -5.43 -12.73 16.07
N GLU A 259 -6.34 -13.09 16.98
CA GLU A 259 -7.77 -13.14 16.69
C GLU A 259 -8.34 -11.75 16.34
N GLN A 260 -8.00 -10.72 17.13
CA GLN A 260 -8.44 -9.36 16.83
C GLN A 260 -7.80 -8.83 15.55
N LEU A 261 -6.55 -9.19 15.25
CA LEU A 261 -5.91 -8.86 13.99
C LEU A 261 -6.68 -9.48 12.82
N ALA A 262 -6.96 -10.79 12.87
CA ALA A 262 -7.73 -11.50 11.85
C ALA A 262 -9.10 -10.84 11.59
N ARG A 263 -9.82 -10.50 12.67
CA ARG A 263 -11.12 -9.82 12.60
C ARG A 263 -10.98 -8.43 11.96
N SER A 264 -10.05 -7.60 12.43
CA SER A 264 -9.82 -6.25 11.89
C SER A 264 -9.45 -6.28 10.41
N LEU A 265 -8.53 -7.16 9.99
CA LEU A 265 -8.14 -7.25 8.59
C LEU A 265 -9.28 -7.74 7.70
N ALA A 266 -10.08 -8.71 8.17
CA ALA A 266 -11.28 -9.16 7.45
C ALA A 266 -12.34 -8.05 7.33
N GLU A 267 -12.55 -7.24 8.37
CA GLU A 267 -13.49 -6.13 8.37
C GLU A 267 -13.05 -4.96 7.48
N ILE A 268 -11.74 -4.74 7.34
CA ILE A 268 -11.18 -3.75 6.40
C ILE A 268 -11.40 -4.25 4.96
N ARG A 269 -11.19 -5.55 4.71
CA ARG A 269 -11.32 -6.17 3.38
C ARG A 269 -12.77 -6.39 2.94
N SER A 270 -13.72 -6.51 3.87
CA SER A 270 -15.14 -6.71 3.56
C SER A 270 -15.81 -5.50 2.87
N GLY A 271 -15.12 -4.37 2.81
CA GLY A 271 -15.56 -3.18 2.12
C GLY A 271 -16.70 -2.43 2.82
N GLY A 272 -17.18 -1.38 2.16
CA GLY A 272 -18.31 -0.55 2.61
C GLY A 272 -17.92 0.90 2.90
N ASN A 273 -18.93 1.77 3.01
CA ASN A 273 -18.74 3.21 3.27
C ASN A 273 -18.51 3.53 4.77
N ALA A 274 -18.54 2.53 5.64
CA ALA A 274 -18.44 2.72 7.09
C ALA A 274 -16.97 2.76 7.54
N VAL A 275 -16.62 3.71 8.39
CA VAL A 275 -15.28 3.79 9.00
C VAL A 275 -15.11 2.64 10.00
N HIS A 276 -14.02 1.87 9.91
CA HIS A 276 -13.66 0.85 10.89
C HIS A 276 -12.83 1.46 12.02
N SER A 277 -13.12 1.07 13.25
CA SER A 277 -12.44 1.55 14.45
C SER A 277 -11.64 0.40 15.07
N PRO A 278 -10.32 0.30 14.81
CA PRO A 278 -9.47 -0.80 15.28
C PRO A 278 -9.07 -0.68 16.77
N ARG A 279 -9.96 -0.14 17.62
CA ARG A 279 -9.74 0.02 19.06
C ARG A 279 -9.41 -1.31 19.76
N PRO A 280 -10.16 -2.41 19.54
CA PRO A 280 -9.90 -3.66 20.24
C PRO A 280 -8.50 -4.22 19.93
N LEU A 281 -8.07 -4.12 18.67
CA LEU A 281 -6.73 -4.54 18.26
C LEU A 281 -5.64 -3.67 18.88
N LEU A 282 -5.83 -2.35 18.89
CA LEU A 282 -4.89 -1.42 19.51
C LEU A 282 -4.74 -1.67 21.02
N GLU A 283 -5.83 -1.98 21.73
CA GLU A 283 -5.79 -2.32 23.15
C GLU A 283 -5.03 -3.62 23.42
N GLU A 284 -5.26 -4.67 22.63
CA GLU A 284 -4.49 -5.92 22.75
C GLU A 284 -3.00 -5.70 22.45
N LEU A 285 -2.69 -4.90 21.43
CA LEU A 285 -1.31 -4.56 21.10
C LEU A 285 -0.62 -3.82 22.26
N ARG A 286 -1.30 -2.83 22.85
CA ARG A 286 -0.79 -2.06 24.01
C ARG A 286 -0.55 -2.90 25.26
N LYS A 287 -1.26 -4.04 25.41
CA LYS A 287 -0.98 -5.00 26.49
C LYS A 287 0.33 -5.74 26.26
N LYS A 288 0.68 -6.05 25.01
CA LYS A 288 1.89 -6.79 24.64
C LYS A 288 3.13 -5.89 24.49
N CYS A 289 2.92 -4.69 23.97
CA CYS A 289 3.96 -3.73 23.63
C CYS A 289 3.71 -2.43 24.44
N PRO A 290 4.30 -2.30 25.65
CA PRO A 290 4.08 -1.16 26.53
C PRO A 290 4.47 0.20 25.91
N GLN A 291 5.40 0.21 24.96
CA GLN A 291 5.87 1.41 24.27
C GLN A 291 4.74 2.14 23.51
N PHE A 292 3.70 1.42 23.07
CA PHE A 292 2.55 2.01 22.37
C PHE A 292 1.39 2.41 23.28
N LYS A 293 1.53 2.30 24.61
CA LYS A 293 0.49 2.70 25.58
C LYS A 293 0.21 4.20 25.58
N GLY A 294 1.22 5.00 25.21
CA GLY A 294 1.07 6.44 25.05
C GLY A 294 0.11 6.83 23.93
N TYR A 295 -0.16 8.13 23.85
CA TYR A 295 -0.86 8.77 22.72
C TYR A 295 0.14 9.51 21.82
N GLU A 296 1.39 9.07 21.81
CA GLU A 296 2.47 9.66 21.03
C GLU A 296 2.47 9.12 19.59
N GLN A 297 3.18 9.82 18.71
CA GLN A 297 3.42 9.35 17.35
C GLN A 297 4.60 8.36 17.38
N HIS A 298 4.49 7.28 16.62
CA HIS A 298 5.50 6.23 16.54
C HIS A 298 5.88 5.93 15.11
N ASP A 299 6.99 5.20 14.96
CA ASP A 299 7.46 4.71 13.68
C ASP A 299 6.61 3.51 13.21
N SER A 300 6.15 3.55 11.94
CA SER A 300 5.33 2.48 11.36
C SER A 300 6.08 1.17 11.16
N HIS A 301 7.38 1.22 10.88
CA HIS A 301 8.23 0.04 10.71
C HIS A 301 8.50 -0.64 12.06
N GLU A 302 8.76 0.15 13.11
CA GLU A 302 8.85 -0.36 14.49
C GLU A 302 7.56 -1.08 14.89
N LEU A 303 6.41 -0.43 14.66
CA LEU A 303 5.10 -1.02 14.92
C LEU A 303 4.90 -2.35 14.17
N LEU A 304 5.21 -2.39 12.88
CA LEU A 304 5.04 -3.58 12.05
C LEU A 304 5.86 -4.75 12.61
N ARG A 305 7.13 -4.51 12.94
CA ARG A 305 8.01 -5.52 13.53
C ARG A 305 7.48 -6.03 14.87
N GLU A 306 7.08 -5.12 15.76
CA GLU A 306 6.55 -5.46 17.07
C GLU A 306 5.23 -6.25 16.98
N LEU A 307 4.34 -5.86 16.07
CA LEU A 307 3.08 -6.56 15.82
C LEU A 307 3.34 -8.00 15.31
N LEU A 308 4.18 -8.17 14.29
CA LEU A 308 4.52 -9.48 13.73
C LEU A 308 5.23 -10.36 14.77
N TYR A 309 6.13 -9.78 15.56
CA TYR A 309 6.79 -10.49 16.66
C TYR A 309 5.81 -10.92 17.75
N ALA A 310 4.85 -10.07 18.11
CA ALA A 310 3.82 -10.38 19.09
C ALA A 310 2.89 -11.51 18.61
N VAL A 311 2.48 -11.49 17.32
CA VAL A 311 1.71 -12.56 16.68
C VAL A 311 2.49 -13.88 16.68
N ARG A 312 3.77 -13.87 16.26
CA ARG A 312 4.65 -15.05 16.30
C ARG A 312 4.77 -15.61 17.71
N THR A 313 4.99 -14.75 18.70
CA THR A 313 5.15 -15.15 20.10
C THR A 313 3.87 -15.76 20.66
N GLU A 314 2.71 -15.23 20.28
CA GLU A 314 1.41 -15.79 20.66
C GLU A 314 1.18 -17.17 20.05
N ASP A 315 1.52 -17.35 18.77
CA ASP A 315 1.43 -18.65 18.11
C ASP A 315 2.40 -19.67 18.72
N ILE A 316 3.67 -19.32 18.95
CA ILE A 316 4.63 -20.21 19.65
C ILE A 316 4.08 -20.66 21.01
N LYS A 317 3.45 -19.75 21.77
CA LYS A 317 2.82 -20.10 23.06
C LYS A 317 1.64 -21.06 22.90
N ARG A 318 0.91 -21.01 21.78
CA ARG A 318 -0.15 -21.96 21.41
C ARG A 318 0.40 -23.38 21.33
N TYR A 319 1.50 -23.56 20.59
CA TYR A 319 2.19 -24.84 20.49
C TYR A 319 2.78 -25.29 21.84
N GLN A 320 3.44 -24.40 22.58
CA GLN A 320 3.99 -24.73 23.90
C GLN A 320 2.92 -25.24 24.89
N LYS A 321 1.75 -24.61 24.90
CA LYS A 321 0.64 -25.02 25.76
C LYS A 321 0.16 -26.42 25.42
N GLU A 322 0.05 -26.76 24.14
CA GLU A 322 -0.39 -28.08 23.71
C GLU A 322 0.64 -29.16 24.03
N ILE A 323 1.93 -28.85 23.87
CA ILE A 323 3.03 -29.76 24.26
C ILE A 323 3.01 -30.03 25.77
N LEU A 324 2.83 -28.97 26.58
CA LEU A 324 2.71 -29.10 28.03
C LEU A 324 1.51 -29.94 28.45
N LEU A 325 0.39 -29.79 27.74
CA LEU A 325 -0.81 -30.58 27.98
C LEU A 325 -0.56 -32.06 27.66
N LYS A 326 0.10 -32.37 26.55
CA LYS A 326 0.36 -33.77 26.15
C LYS A 326 1.42 -34.47 27.00
N LEU A 327 2.50 -33.77 27.35
CA LEU A 327 3.62 -34.37 28.09
C LEU A 327 3.41 -34.37 29.60
N PHE A 328 2.78 -33.32 30.15
CA PHE A 328 2.72 -33.09 31.60
C PHE A 328 1.28 -32.90 32.11
N ASN A 329 0.26 -33.05 31.25
CA ASN A 329 -1.15 -32.87 31.58
C ASN A 329 -1.46 -31.53 32.29
N THR A 330 -0.67 -30.50 31.97
CA THR A 330 -0.77 -29.15 32.57
C THR A 330 -0.87 -28.09 31.49
N THR A 331 -1.68 -27.06 31.73
CA THR A 331 -1.88 -25.94 30.80
C THR A 331 -1.19 -24.66 31.24
N LYS A 332 -0.63 -24.64 32.46
CA LYS A 332 0.02 -23.45 33.03
C LYS A 332 1.53 -23.62 33.02
N VAL A 333 2.22 -22.69 32.36
CA VAL A 333 3.64 -22.36 32.56
C VAL A 333 3.81 -21.70 33.94
N SER A 334 3.29 -22.31 35.00
CA SER A 334 3.56 -21.87 36.36
C SER A 334 4.90 -22.48 36.76
N PRO A 335 5.99 -21.70 36.83
CA PRO A 335 7.32 -22.22 37.13
C PRO A 335 7.38 -22.84 38.53
N ASP A 336 6.49 -22.46 39.43
CA ASP A 336 6.60 -22.82 40.85
C ASP A 336 6.18 -24.26 41.16
N LYS A 337 5.59 -25.01 40.20
CA LYS A 337 5.11 -26.38 40.43
C LYS A 337 5.81 -27.46 39.59
N LEU A 338 6.72 -27.07 38.70
CA LEU A 338 7.44 -28.01 37.82
C LEU A 338 8.82 -28.29 38.39
N LYS A 339 9.29 -29.53 38.28
CA LYS A 339 10.67 -29.88 38.62
C LYS A 339 11.62 -29.17 37.66
N ASP A 340 12.82 -28.80 38.12
CA ASP A 340 13.76 -28.01 37.30
C ASP A 340 14.19 -28.72 36.01
N GLU A 341 14.19 -30.06 36.01
CA GLU A 341 14.42 -30.89 34.82
C GLU A 341 13.30 -30.74 33.76
N GLU A 342 12.04 -30.66 34.20
CA GLU A 342 10.88 -30.48 33.31
C GLU A 342 10.87 -29.07 32.71
N LYS A 343 11.25 -28.05 33.49
CA LYS A 343 11.44 -26.68 32.98
C LYS A 343 12.54 -26.60 31.94
N ALA A 344 13.66 -27.29 32.17
CA ALA A 344 14.77 -27.33 31.22
C ALA A 344 14.37 -28.00 29.90
N LYS A 345 13.60 -29.11 29.97
CA LYS A 345 13.03 -29.76 28.79
C LYS A 345 12.05 -28.85 28.05
N VAL A 346 11.14 -28.18 28.76
CA VAL A 346 10.17 -27.22 28.18
C VAL A 346 10.87 -26.03 27.52
N LYS A 347 11.96 -25.54 28.12
CA LYS A 347 12.75 -24.45 27.54
C LYS A 347 13.48 -24.88 26.26
N LYS A 348 14.13 -26.05 26.27
CA LYS A 348 14.76 -26.64 25.06
C LYS A 348 13.72 -26.90 23.96
N LEU A 349 12.57 -27.44 24.34
CA LEU A 349 11.41 -27.63 23.47
C LEU A 349 10.95 -26.31 22.86
N GLY A 350 10.75 -25.27 23.67
CA GLY A 350 10.33 -23.96 23.22
C GLY A 350 11.33 -23.31 22.25
N GLN A 351 12.62 -23.54 22.46
CA GLN A 351 13.69 -23.06 21.58
C GLN A 351 13.69 -23.81 20.25
N LYS A 352 13.66 -25.16 20.28
CA LYS A 352 13.49 -25.99 19.06
C LYS A 352 12.20 -25.62 18.31
N LEU A 353 11.11 -25.32 19.02
CA LEU A 353 9.85 -24.86 18.45
C LEU A 353 10.03 -23.57 17.66
N SER A 354 10.73 -22.60 18.25
CA SER A 354 10.93 -21.30 17.61
C SER A 354 11.80 -21.38 16.35
N GLU A 355 12.59 -22.44 16.21
CA GLU A 355 13.45 -22.73 15.05
C GLU A 355 12.74 -23.57 13.98
N ILE A 356 11.87 -24.51 14.38
CA ILE A 356 11.21 -25.48 13.49
C ILE A 356 9.83 -25.00 13.04
N VAL A 357 9.08 -24.32 13.91
CA VAL A 357 7.72 -23.88 13.61
C VAL A 357 7.80 -22.55 12.87
N ASN A 358 7.70 -22.67 11.55
CA ASN A 358 7.31 -21.57 10.68
C ASN A 358 5.81 -21.31 10.87
N THR A 359 5.51 -20.26 11.62
CA THR A 359 4.14 -19.81 11.87
C THR A 359 3.57 -19.24 10.57
N LYS A 360 2.51 -19.85 10.01
CA LYS A 360 1.96 -19.50 8.68
C LYS A 360 1.77 -17.99 8.41
N PRO A 361 1.32 -17.15 9.38
CA PRO A 361 1.17 -15.70 9.13
C PRO A 361 2.51 -14.97 8.88
N ILE A 362 3.61 -15.49 9.41
CA ILE A 362 4.96 -14.93 9.29
C ILE A 362 5.62 -15.36 7.98
N ASP A 363 5.28 -16.55 7.46
CA ASP A 363 5.82 -17.06 6.18
C ASP A 363 5.50 -16.14 5.00
N VAL A 364 4.41 -15.37 5.07
CA VAL A 364 4.04 -14.37 4.05
C VAL A 364 5.13 -13.29 3.87
N PHE A 365 5.89 -13.00 4.92
CA PHE A 365 6.87 -11.93 4.96
C PHE A 365 8.32 -12.43 5.04
N GLN A 366 8.52 -13.72 5.32
CA GLN A 366 9.85 -14.27 5.55
C GLN A 366 10.62 -14.45 4.23
N GLY A 367 11.84 -13.93 4.19
CA GLY A 367 12.82 -14.19 3.14
C GLY A 367 14.13 -14.73 3.70
N LYS A 368 15.11 -14.98 2.82
CA LYS A 368 16.47 -15.38 3.19
C LYS A 368 17.49 -14.53 2.44
N THR A 369 18.48 -14.01 3.15
CA THR A 369 19.64 -13.30 2.60
C THR A 369 20.86 -14.20 2.70
N GLU A 370 21.66 -14.26 1.63
CA GLU A 370 22.99 -14.88 1.67
C GLU A 370 24.04 -13.79 1.92
N CYS A 371 24.67 -13.82 3.09
CA CYS A 371 25.79 -12.97 3.46
C CYS A 371 27.08 -13.69 3.07
N VAL A 372 27.84 -13.09 2.14
CA VAL A 372 29.15 -13.60 1.72
C VAL A 372 30.23 -12.67 2.25
N HIS A 373 31.10 -13.19 3.09
CA HIS A 373 32.27 -12.48 3.60
C HIS A 373 33.51 -13.00 2.89
N GLU A 374 34.29 -12.12 2.28
CA GLU A 374 35.54 -12.44 1.61
C GLU A 374 36.69 -11.72 2.31
N CYS A 375 37.66 -12.49 2.81
CA CYS A 375 38.88 -11.92 3.34
C CYS A 375 39.74 -11.37 2.20
N GLN A 376 40.17 -10.12 2.28
CA GLN A 376 40.94 -9.45 1.23
C GLN A 376 42.41 -9.93 1.16
N ASP A 377 42.94 -10.55 2.22
CA ASP A 377 44.32 -11.03 2.26
C ASP A 377 44.47 -12.47 1.73
N CYS A 378 43.59 -13.38 2.18
CA CYS A 378 43.68 -14.81 1.85
C CYS A 378 42.61 -15.30 0.86
N ASN A 379 41.70 -14.43 0.42
CA ASN A 379 40.56 -14.74 -0.46
C ASN A 379 39.64 -15.86 0.08
N HIS A 380 39.71 -16.16 1.38
CA HIS A 380 38.78 -17.10 2.00
C HIS A 380 37.37 -16.53 2.00
N ARG A 381 36.40 -17.33 1.55
CA ARG A 381 34.99 -16.94 1.44
C ARG A 381 34.13 -17.71 2.42
N THR A 382 33.50 -17.00 3.33
CA THR A 382 32.51 -17.55 4.25
C THR A 382 31.12 -17.16 3.78
N ARG A 383 30.21 -18.12 3.70
CA ARG A 383 28.81 -17.90 3.33
C ARG A 383 27.91 -18.20 4.51
N LYS A 384 26.94 -17.33 4.76
CA LYS A 384 25.93 -17.49 5.81
C LYS A 384 24.56 -17.11 5.25
N ILE A 385 23.60 -18.03 5.35
CA ILE A 385 22.21 -17.76 4.97
C ILE A 385 21.45 -17.34 6.23
N GLU A 386 20.84 -16.16 6.22
CA GLU A 386 20.10 -15.60 7.34
C GLU A 386 18.66 -15.30 6.93
N PRO A 387 17.64 -15.69 7.72
CA PRO A 387 16.27 -15.31 7.44
C PRO A 387 16.04 -13.82 7.77
N PHE A 388 15.18 -13.15 7.02
CA PHE A 388 14.75 -11.79 7.29
C PHE A 388 13.23 -11.66 7.17
N MET A 389 12.65 -10.65 7.81
CA MET A 389 11.22 -10.31 7.73
C MET A 389 10.97 -9.00 6.97
N ASP A 390 12.00 -8.17 6.91
CA ASP A 390 12.01 -6.92 6.19
C ASP A 390 13.44 -6.62 5.75
N LEU A 391 13.58 -5.83 4.69
CA LEU A 391 14.86 -5.36 4.19
C LEU A 391 14.98 -3.88 4.46
N SER A 392 15.88 -3.51 5.35
CA SER A 392 16.24 -2.11 5.56
C SER A 392 17.16 -1.66 4.42
N LEU A 393 16.59 -0.91 3.48
CA LEU A 393 17.33 -0.42 2.32
C LEU A 393 17.97 0.93 2.64
N PRO A 394 19.30 1.08 2.50
CA PRO A 394 19.94 2.37 2.69
C PRO A 394 19.51 3.33 1.57
N VAL A 395 18.84 4.41 1.95
CA VAL A 395 18.48 5.52 1.05
C VAL A 395 19.69 6.46 0.97
N LEU A 396 20.78 6.00 0.35
CA LEU A 396 22.04 6.73 0.10
C LEU A 396 22.49 7.73 1.19
N SER A 397 23.47 7.33 1.99
CA SER A 397 24.57 8.27 2.25
C SER A 397 25.69 7.89 1.29
N GLU A 398 26.00 8.75 0.32
CA GLU A 398 27.31 8.76 -0.32
C GLU A 398 28.35 9.17 0.75
N LYS A 399 28.57 8.27 1.69
CA LYS A 399 29.81 8.13 2.42
C LYS A 399 30.10 6.65 2.38
N VAL A 400 31.02 6.29 1.49
CA VAL A 400 31.79 5.07 1.67
C VAL A 400 32.45 5.22 3.04
N ILE A 401 31.83 4.67 4.08
CA ILE A 401 32.49 4.49 5.37
C ILE A 401 33.41 3.30 5.14
N VAL A 402 34.62 3.58 4.67
CA VAL A 402 35.75 2.67 4.89
C VAL A 402 36.00 2.71 6.40
N ARG A 403 35.41 1.77 7.13
CA ARG A 403 35.90 1.45 8.47
C ARG A 403 37.16 0.62 8.27
N GLU A 404 38.28 1.30 8.07
CA GLU A 404 39.59 0.74 8.40
C GLU A 404 39.60 0.54 9.92
N THR A 405 39.24 -0.66 10.37
CA THR A 405 39.70 -1.12 11.67
C THR A 405 41.19 -1.39 11.54
N ASN A 406 42.00 -0.39 11.91
CA ASN A 406 43.42 -0.58 12.13
C ASN A 406 43.58 -1.65 13.21
N LEU A 407 43.92 -2.86 12.79
CA LEU A 407 44.43 -3.93 13.65
C LEU A 407 45.89 -3.60 14.02
N SER A 408 46.09 -2.48 14.71
CA SER A 408 47.40 -2.06 15.21
C SER A 408 47.31 -1.63 16.67
N SER A 409 46.88 -2.55 17.55
CA SER A 409 47.18 -2.50 18.98
C SER A 409 46.69 -3.75 19.71
N TRP A 410 47.18 -4.92 19.32
CA TRP A 410 47.22 -6.11 20.19
C TRP A 410 48.54 -6.82 19.93
N THR A 411 49.60 -6.27 20.51
CA THR A 411 50.85 -6.98 20.82
C THR A 411 51.07 -6.87 22.31
#